data_AF-A0A844CEY9-F1
#
_entry.id   AF-A0A844CEY9-F1
#
_cell.length_a   1.000
_cell.length_b   1.000
_cell.length_c   1.000
_cell.angle_alpha   90.00
_cell.angle_beta   90.00
_cell.angle_gamma   90.00
#
_symmetry.space_group_name_H-M   'P 1'
#
loop_
_entity.id
_entity.type
_entity.pdbx_description
1 polymer ?
#
loop_
_entity_poly.entity_id
_entity_poly.type
_entity_poly.pdbx_seq_one_letter_code
_entity_poly.pdbx_strand_id
1 'polypeptide(L)'
;MKKSLRIGAALLAAITLAPVSSPLINGTSAFVQAISEVESQQLLSLGGSLTSEQQQQTIQLLGASDVTPTNTVLVDGTVINRFLQDGSNADTIVYSSAFIQSQPEGYGVQVQVVTPQNITVVTPATYQNAAITAGAKNVLVKIATVSPVTGEGALAGVYALLEQSGVQLNQQSIQVAEKEIQVIQQVQEDSELTDEQANQIASEIKQQIIIEITENEETNLTEADITALVEQTIINTINNIDNSTNIDNSTTVNNTEVNVSPETLAELAEWAASFAETDQAKDADVVKQLQDTQANTAGQSWSQILASQEGSTTVEDLLAAERNDFSDATVYHPLIQAFYDNFYSTIEAGGSIEQLYAHTFIFEALVPELTPTELDALNEMRTLMYQYAANTESEREAAAASVGIEYVTLKDQWLQQLNAVDSLRSANPVLAEIIQRIANATGLAPEVYSYSEITQANEYINFFIRFDEVSHASLVADVEFNLADDSIVQYDEVTGEAIALAPTFNFAAIYGVDVENSYVPAEIPADFTIPGYVAPAAEVTEEETSEVLSETEVIEETTEQEASSENVSSEETETTSDSLEEAANSDEAGE
;
A
#
# COMPACT_ATOMS: atom_id res chain seq x y z
N MET A 1 26.84 -32.27 73.90
CA MET A 1 27.93 -31.26 73.96
C MET A 1 29.04 -31.65 72.98
N LYS A 2 29.67 -30.62 72.39
CA LYS A 2 30.82 -30.59 71.45
C LYS A 2 30.41 -30.70 69.97
N LYS A 3 30.31 -29.58 69.24
CA LYS A 3 31.39 -28.71 68.68
C LYS A 3 32.20 -29.47 67.62
N SER A 4 32.61 -28.95 66.48
CA SER A 4 32.38 -27.72 65.69
C SER A 4 33.48 -27.74 64.62
N LEU A 5 33.25 -27.06 63.49
CA LEU A 5 34.26 -26.24 62.78
C LEU A 5 35.32 -26.90 61.84
N ARG A 6 35.10 -26.66 60.53
CA ARG A 6 35.90 -25.84 59.57
C ARG A 6 37.14 -26.39 58.81
N ILE A 7 37.19 -25.89 57.55
CA ILE A 7 38.32 -25.67 56.59
C ILE A 7 38.75 -26.93 55.79
N GLY A 8 38.93 -26.95 54.47
CA GLY A 8 38.87 -25.94 53.41
C GLY A 8 39.54 -26.47 52.11
N ALA A 9 39.19 -25.86 50.97
CA ALA A 9 39.89 -25.81 49.66
C ALA A 9 40.11 -27.11 48.84
N ALA A 10 39.51 -27.17 47.63
CA ALA A 10 40.18 -26.87 46.35
C ALA A 10 39.46 -27.51 45.12
N LEU A 11 39.21 -26.67 44.10
CA LEU A 11 39.21 -26.92 42.64
C LEU A 11 38.72 -28.28 42.09
N LEU A 12 37.64 -28.26 41.29
CA LEU A 12 37.70 -28.22 39.80
C LEU A 12 36.25 -28.24 39.26
N ALA A 13 35.81 -27.15 38.63
CA ALA A 13 34.55 -27.11 37.91
C ALA A 13 34.74 -27.80 36.54
N ALA A 14 34.18 -28.99 36.39
CA ALA A 14 33.98 -29.62 35.09
C ALA A 14 32.65 -29.11 34.53
N ILE A 15 32.70 -28.12 33.64
CA ILE A 15 31.57 -27.71 32.82
C ILE A 15 31.41 -28.81 31.76
N THR A 16 30.47 -29.72 31.97
CA THR A 16 30.00 -30.62 30.93
C THR A 16 29.14 -29.81 29.96
N LEU A 17 29.67 -29.51 28.77
CA LEU A 17 28.84 -29.08 27.64
C LEU A 17 27.82 -30.19 27.38
N ALA A 18 26.55 -29.93 27.71
CA ALA A 18 25.45 -30.62 27.06
C ALA A 18 25.37 -30.08 25.62
N PRO A 19 25.31 -30.93 24.58
CA PRO A 19 25.02 -30.45 23.24
C PRO A 19 23.62 -29.84 23.27
N VAL A 20 23.53 -28.54 22.97
CA VAL A 20 22.28 -27.89 22.62
C VAL A 20 21.85 -28.53 21.31
N SER A 21 20.92 -29.47 21.38
CA SER A 21 20.22 -29.97 20.22
C SER A 21 19.30 -28.86 19.73
N SER A 22 19.77 -28.06 18.77
CA SER A 22 18.89 -27.25 17.93
C SER A 22 17.87 -28.19 17.29
N PRO A 23 16.57 -27.83 17.23
CA PRO A 23 15.64 -28.56 16.40
C PRO A 23 16.17 -28.49 14.95
N LEU A 24 16.44 -29.66 14.37
CA LEU A 24 16.54 -29.78 12.91
C LEU A 24 15.22 -29.25 12.36
N ILE A 25 15.26 -28.14 11.62
CA ILE A 25 14.19 -27.76 10.71
C ILE A 25 14.20 -28.84 9.61
N ASN A 26 13.38 -29.86 9.78
CA ASN A 26 13.14 -30.86 8.76
C ASN A 26 12.29 -30.22 7.65
N GLY A 27 12.97 -29.85 6.57
CA GLY A 27 12.50 -29.84 5.18
C GLY A 27 11.07 -29.39 4.88
N THR A 28 10.94 -28.18 4.33
CA THR A 28 9.87 -27.83 3.39
C THR A 28 10.21 -28.35 1.99
N SER A 29 10.44 -29.66 1.87
CA SER A 29 10.45 -30.36 0.56
C SER A 29 9.18 -31.21 0.41
N ALA A 30 8.05 -30.61 0.81
CA ALA A 30 6.73 -31.20 0.74
C ALA A 30 5.68 -30.14 0.39
N PHE A 31 5.85 -29.46 -0.75
CA PHE A 31 4.72 -28.83 -1.46
C PHE A 31 4.66 -29.18 -2.94
N VAL A 32 5.40 -30.19 -3.39
CA VAL A 32 5.24 -30.79 -4.72
C VAL A 32 4.83 -32.25 -4.56
N GLN A 33 3.65 -32.50 -4.01
CA GLN A 33 2.92 -33.73 -4.32
C GLN A 33 1.41 -33.60 -4.05
N ALA A 34 0.67 -33.83 -5.14
CA ALA A 34 -0.77 -33.95 -5.24
C ALA A 34 -1.56 -32.63 -5.20
N ILE A 35 -1.40 -31.79 -6.22
CA ILE A 35 -2.55 -31.07 -6.78
C ILE A 35 -3.48 -32.17 -7.31
N SER A 36 -4.46 -32.60 -6.51
CA SER A 36 -5.67 -33.14 -7.11
C SER A 36 -6.22 -32.02 -7.99
N GLU A 37 -6.43 -32.27 -9.28
CA GLU A 37 -7.30 -31.45 -10.14
C GLU A 37 -8.69 -31.35 -9.47
N VAL A 38 -8.83 -30.44 -8.51
CA VAL A 38 -10.03 -29.63 -8.44
C VAL A 38 -9.88 -28.78 -9.69
N GLU A 39 -10.71 -29.00 -10.71
CA GLU A 39 -10.87 -28.00 -11.78
C GLU A 39 -11.14 -26.68 -11.05
N SER A 40 -10.12 -25.82 -10.94
CA SER A 40 -10.25 -24.55 -10.24
C SER A 40 -11.23 -23.73 -11.04
N GLN A 41 -12.44 -23.54 -10.51
CA GLN A 41 -13.48 -22.80 -11.20
C GLN A 41 -13.01 -21.34 -11.32
N GLN A 42 -12.71 -20.94 -12.56
CA GLN A 42 -12.36 -19.56 -12.91
C GLN A 42 -13.62 -18.83 -13.36
N LEU A 43 -13.90 -17.70 -12.73
CA LEU A 43 -15.04 -16.84 -13.03
C LEU A 43 -14.55 -15.39 -13.22
N LEU A 44 -15.23 -14.66 -14.09
CA LEU A 44 -14.91 -13.28 -14.44
C LEU A 44 -16.14 -12.39 -14.30
N SER A 45 -16.00 -11.21 -13.74
CA SER A 45 -17.00 -10.15 -13.79
C SER A 45 -16.44 -8.96 -14.54
N LEU A 46 -17.16 -8.46 -15.54
CA LEU A 46 -16.79 -7.29 -16.33
C LEU A 46 -17.68 -6.11 -16.00
N GLY A 47 -17.07 -4.93 -15.86
CA GLY A 47 -17.79 -3.67 -15.70
C GLY A 47 -18.75 -3.42 -16.89
N GLY A 48 -20.01 -3.12 -16.58
CA GLY A 48 -21.08 -2.98 -17.55
C GLY A 48 -20.94 -1.76 -18.47
N SER A 49 -20.08 -0.81 -18.11
CA SER A 49 -19.80 0.39 -18.90
C SER A 49 -18.56 0.28 -19.78
N LEU A 50 -17.84 -0.85 -19.73
CA LEU A 50 -16.69 -1.08 -20.59
C LEU A 50 -17.11 -1.23 -22.05
N THR A 51 -16.41 -0.52 -22.94
CA THR A 51 -16.48 -0.78 -24.38
C THR A 51 -15.90 -2.17 -24.72
N SER A 52 -16.19 -2.70 -25.91
CA SER A 52 -15.66 -4.02 -26.30
C SER A 52 -14.13 -4.11 -26.33
N GLU A 53 -13.46 -3.00 -26.62
CA GLU A 53 -11.99 -2.91 -26.58
C GLU A 53 -11.48 -2.92 -25.13
N GLN A 54 -12.08 -2.08 -24.27
CA GLN A 54 -11.78 -2.04 -22.85
C GLN A 54 -12.07 -3.37 -22.13
N GLN A 55 -13.11 -4.10 -22.55
CA GLN A 55 -13.38 -5.45 -22.04
C GLN A 55 -12.22 -6.40 -22.36
N GLN A 56 -11.72 -6.40 -23.59
CA GLN A 56 -10.58 -7.26 -23.98
C GLN A 56 -9.31 -6.88 -23.22
N GLN A 57 -9.03 -5.59 -23.10
CA GLN A 57 -7.92 -5.06 -22.31
C GLN A 57 -8.04 -5.49 -20.84
N THR A 58 -9.24 -5.44 -20.26
CA THR A 58 -9.47 -5.83 -18.85
C THR A 58 -9.34 -7.34 -18.65
N ILE A 59 -9.79 -8.15 -19.62
CA ILE A 59 -9.61 -9.60 -19.62
C ILE A 59 -8.13 -9.96 -19.61
N GLN A 60 -7.33 -9.28 -20.44
CA GLN A 60 -5.88 -9.42 -20.50
C GLN A 60 -5.23 -9.08 -19.17
N LEU A 61 -5.49 -7.88 -18.63
CA LEU A 61 -5.00 -7.45 -17.32
C LEU A 61 -5.32 -8.47 -16.21
N LEU A 62 -6.51 -9.08 -16.21
CA LEU A 62 -6.88 -10.07 -15.21
C LEU A 62 -6.26 -11.47 -15.43
N GLY A 63 -5.56 -11.70 -16.55
CA GLY A 63 -5.10 -13.02 -16.97
C GLY A 63 -6.27 -13.98 -17.26
N ALA A 64 -7.43 -13.45 -17.65
CA ALA A 64 -8.69 -14.18 -17.75
C ALA A 64 -9.04 -14.61 -19.19
N SER A 65 -8.06 -14.64 -20.09
CA SER A 65 -8.24 -14.94 -21.52
C SER A 65 -8.88 -16.31 -21.80
N ASP A 66 -8.71 -17.27 -20.88
CA ASP A 66 -9.28 -18.62 -20.99
C ASP A 66 -10.69 -18.74 -20.34
N VAL A 67 -11.20 -17.67 -19.72
CA VAL A 67 -12.53 -17.69 -19.09
C VAL A 67 -13.63 -17.62 -20.13
N THR A 68 -14.51 -18.61 -20.12
CA THR A 68 -15.64 -18.69 -21.06
C THR A 68 -16.72 -17.65 -20.78
N PRO A 69 -17.49 -17.20 -21.79
CA PRO A 69 -18.60 -16.27 -21.57
C PRO A 69 -19.69 -16.76 -20.61
N THR A 70 -19.86 -18.08 -20.44
CA THR A 70 -20.79 -18.67 -19.45
C THR A 70 -20.31 -18.50 -18.01
N ASN A 71 -19.01 -18.31 -17.82
CA ASN A 71 -18.36 -18.02 -16.55
C ASN A 71 -18.10 -16.51 -16.39
N THR A 72 -18.71 -15.68 -17.22
CA THR A 72 -18.58 -14.22 -17.18
C THR A 72 -19.90 -13.54 -16.78
N VAL A 73 -19.84 -12.61 -15.83
CA VAL A 73 -20.96 -11.77 -15.39
C VAL A 73 -20.72 -10.32 -15.77
N LEU A 74 -21.75 -9.61 -16.20
CA LEU A 74 -21.68 -8.15 -16.37
C LEU A 74 -22.18 -7.46 -15.11
N VAL A 75 -21.41 -6.49 -14.62
CA VAL A 75 -21.71 -5.72 -13.40
C VAL A 75 -22.09 -4.31 -13.80
N ASP A 76 -23.38 -4.00 -13.74
CA ASP A 76 -23.89 -2.63 -13.88
C ASP A 76 -24.30 -2.06 -12.52
N GLY A 77 -24.75 -0.80 -12.48
CA GLY A 77 -25.18 -0.19 -11.22
C GLY A 77 -26.38 -0.87 -10.56
N THR A 78 -27.17 -1.65 -11.28
CA THR A 78 -28.25 -2.43 -10.67
C THR A 78 -27.71 -3.66 -9.93
N VAL A 79 -26.62 -4.26 -10.42
CA VAL A 79 -25.87 -5.31 -9.72
C VAL A 79 -25.18 -4.74 -8.49
N ILE A 80 -24.56 -3.56 -8.60
CA ILE A 80 -23.96 -2.85 -7.45
C ILE A 80 -25.02 -2.64 -6.36
N ASN A 81 -26.13 -1.98 -6.69
CA ASN A 81 -27.16 -1.66 -5.70
C ASN A 81 -27.85 -2.91 -5.13
N ARG A 82 -27.90 -4.02 -5.88
CA ARG A 82 -28.40 -5.30 -5.36
C ARG A 82 -27.58 -5.78 -4.16
N PHE A 83 -26.25 -5.65 -4.21
CA PHE A 83 -25.37 -6.11 -3.14
C PHE A 83 -25.08 -5.01 -2.11
N LEU A 84 -24.71 -3.82 -2.57
CA LEU A 84 -24.21 -2.76 -1.70
C LEU A 84 -25.33 -1.90 -1.10
N GLN A 85 -26.52 -1.87 -1.73
CA GLN A 85 -27.65 -1.02 -1.33
C GLN A 85 -27.30 0.47 -1.19
N ASP A 86 -26.36 0.92 -2.01
CA ASP A 86 -25.75 2.25 -2.03
C ASP A 86 -26.58 3.29 -2.81
N GLY A 87 -27.68 2.87 -3.46
CA GLY A 87 -28.50 3.73 -4.30
C GLY A 87 -28.03 3.80 -5.76
N SER A 88 -27.05 3.00 -6.16
CA SER A 88 -26.64 2.85 -7.57
C SER A 88 -27.82 2.41 -8.45
N ASN A 89 -27.78 2.77 -9.73
CA ASN A 89 -28.87 2.53 -10.66
C ASN A 89 -28.35 2.23 -12.08
N ALA A 90 -29.25 2.06 -13.05
CA ALA A 90 -28.88 1.69 -14.41
C ALA A 90 -27.99 2.72 -15.13
N ASP A 91 -27.97 3.97 -14.66
CA ASP A 91 -27.12 5.03 -15.22
C ASP A 91 -25.75 5.12 -14.50
N THR A 92 -25.52 4.36 -13.42
CA THR A 92 -24.21 4.29 -12.75
C THR A 92 -23.19 3.67 -13.68
N ILE A 93 -22.07 4.37 -13.84
CA ILE A 93 -20.95 3.94 -14.68
C ILE A 93 -20.08 2.95 -13.90
N VAL A 94 -19.80 1.78 -14.49
CA VAL A 94 -19.02 0.71 -13.86
C VAL A 94 -17.94 0.22 -14.83
N TYR A 95 -16.68 0.56 -14.52
CA TYR A 95 -15.51 0.13 -15.29
C TYR A 95 -14.75 -1.02 -14.65
N SER A 96 -14.72 -1.07 -13.31
CA SER A 96 -13.97 -2.09 -12.60
C SER A 96 -14.53 -3.48 -12.79
N SER A 97 -13.60 -4.44 -12.79
CA SER A 97 -13.83 -5.85 -13.09
C SER A 97 -13.06 -6.69 -12.07
N ALA A 98 -13.50 -7.93 -11.92
CA ALA A 98 -12.90 -8.87 -10.98
C ALA A 98 -12.82 -10.26 -11.61
N PHE A 99 -11.83 -11.03 -11.20
CA PHE A 99 -11.67 -12.43 -11.53
C PHE A 99 -11.53 -13.19 -10.22
N ILE A 100 -12.15 -14.37 -10.13
CA ILE A 100 -11.91 -15.28 -9.01
C ILE A 100 -11.50 -16.66 -9.51
N GLN A 101 -10.64 -17.30 -8.74
CA GLN A 101 -10.24 -18.68 -8.94
C GLN A 101 -10.31 -19.42 -7.61
N SER A 102 -11.13 -20.47 -7.54
CA SER A 102 -11.18 -21.34 -6.36
C SER A 102 -9.85 -22.04 -6.14
N GLN A 103 -9.43 -22.10 -4.88
CA GLN A 103 -8.15 -22.68 -4.45
C GLN A 103 -8.39 -23.81 -3.44
N PRO A 104 -7.40 -24.70 -3.24
CA PRO A 104 -7.48 -25.76 -2.24
C PRO A 104 -7.66 -25.24 -0.81
N GLU A 105 -8.16 -26.09 0.08
CA GLU A 105 -8.23 -25.79 1.51
C GLU A 105 -6.83 -25.45 2.06
N GLY A 106 -6.74 -24.38 2.86
CA GLY A 106 -5.48 -23.86 3.38
C GLY A 106 -4.93 -22.67 2.59
N TYR A 107 -5.56 -22.29 1.48
CA TYR A 107 -5.09 -21.17 0.66
C TYR A 107 -5.40 -19.80 1.28
N GLY A 108 -6.48 -19.68 2.05
CA GLY A 108 -6.94 -18.36 2.51
C GLY A 108 -7.72 -17.59 1.43
N VAL A 109 -8.06 -16.33 1.67
CA VAL A 109 -8.60 -15.44 0.64
C VAL A 109 -7.46 -14.52 0.25
N GLN A 110 -7.04 -14.52 -1.01
CA GLN A 110 -5.93 -13.67 -1.46
C GLN A 110 -6.46 -12.70 -2.49
N VAL A 111 -6.08 -11.41 -2.37
CA VAL A 111 -6.55 -10.37 -3.28
C VAL A 111 -5.38 -9.67 -3.93
N GLN A 112 -5.46 -9.51 -5.25
CA GLN A 112 -4.52 -8.77 -6.06
C GLN A 112 -5.25 -7.67 -6.81
N VAL A 113 -4.78 -6.43 -6.65
CA VAL A 113 -5.20 -5.32 -7.51
C VAL A 113 -4.15 -5.19 -8.60
N VAL A 114 -4.50 -5.57 -9.83
CA VAL A 114 -3.58 -5.59 -10.98
C VAL A 114 -3.36 -4.19 -11.55
N THR A 115 -4.32 -3.29 -11.35
CA THR A 115 -4.20 -1.88 -11.76
C THR A 115 -4.31 -0.96 -10.54
N PRO A 116 -3.35 -0.99 -9.60
CA PRO A 116 -3.43 -0.23 -8.35
C PRO A 116 -3.45 1.29 -8.60
N GLN A 117 -2.87 1.77 -9.69
CA GLN A 117 -2.92 3.18 -10.10
C GLN A 117 -4.33 3.69 -10.43
N ASN A 118 -5.29 2.78 -10.69
CA ASN A 118 -6.65 3.14 -11.08
C ASN A 118 -7.69 2.80 -10.00
N ILE A 119 -7.30 2.30 -8.83
CA ILE A 119 -8.22 2.03 -7.71
C ILE A 119 -7.80 2.90 -6.53
N THR A 120 -8.61 3.91 -6.23
CA THR A 120 -8.17 5.05 -5.42
C THR A 120 -8.62 5.02 -3.95
N VAL A 121 -9.41 4.02 -3.55
CA VAL A 121 -10.01 3.98 -2.20
C VAL A 121 -9.84 2.62 -1.53
N VAL A 122 -10.10 1.51 -2.23
CA VAL A 122 -10.10 0.18 -1.62
C VAL A 122 -8.78 -0.55 -1.91
N THR A 123 -8.02 -0.83 -0.85
CA THR A 123 -6.74 -1.56 -0.93
C THR A 123 -6.94 -3.07 -1.04
N PRO A 124 -5.90 -3.85 -1.46
CA PRO A 124 -5.99 -5.32 -1.49
C PRO A 124 -6.34 -5.94 -0.13
N ALA A 125 -5.76 -5.44 0.97
CA ALA A 125 -6.05 -5.93 2.32
C ALA A 125 -7.50 -5.65 2.72
N THR A 126 -8.03 -4.49 2.35
CA THR A 126 -9.43 -4.13 2.60
C THR A 126 -10.41 -4.97 1.79
N TYR A 127 -10.13 -5.22 0.51
CA TYR A 127 -10.91 -6.18 -0.29
C TYR A 127 -10.88 -7.59 0.32
N GLN A 128 -9.72 -8.02 0.81
CA GLN A 128 -9.54 -9.34 1.41
C GLN A 128 -10.39 -9.49 2.68
N ASN A 129 -10.31 -8.51 3.58
CA ASN A 129 -11.11 -8.45 4.80
C ASN A 129 -12.61 -8.46 4.51
N ALA A 130 -13.07 -7.58 3.61
CA ALA A 130 -14.47 -7.49 3.21
C ALA A 130 -14.98 -8.78 2.55
N ALA A 131 -14.18 -9.40 1.67
CA ALA A 131 -14.53 -10.66 1.02
C ALA A 131 -14.69 -11.79 2.04
N ILE A 132 -13.81 -11.90 3.04
CA ILE A 132 -13.94 -12.88 4.13
C ILE A 132 -15.23 -12.64 4.92
N THR A 133 -15.51 -11.38 5.28
CA THR A 133 -16.74 -10.98 5.97
C THR A 133 -17.99 -11.35 5.17
N ALA A 134 -17.97 -11.20 3.85
CA ALA A 134 -19.05 -11.61 2.96
C ALA A 134 -19.18 -13.14 2.78
N GLY A 135 -18.15 -13.92 3.16
CA GLY A 135 -18.17 -15.39 3.15
C GLY A 135 -17.24 -16.05 2.13
N ALA A 136 -16.30 -15.31 1.54
CA ALA A 136 -15.27 -15.89 0.68
C ALA A 136 -14.36 -16.86 1.47
N LYS A 137 -14.00 -17.98 0.83
CA LYS A 137 -13.10 -18.99 1.39
C LYS A 137 -12.23 -19.58 0.28
N ASN A 138 -10.96 -19.83 0.58
CA ASN A 138 -9.97 -20.48 -0.29
C ASN A 138 -10.08 -20.02 -1.76
N VAL A 139 -9.80 -18.74 -2.00
CA VAL A 139 -10.01 -18.11 -3.32
C VAL A 139 -8.93 -17.07 -3.59
N LEU A 140 -8.45 -17.05 -4.83
CA LEU A 140 -7.68 -15.93 -5.37
C LEU A 140 -8.65 -14.97 -6.05
N VAL A 141 -8.58 -13.69 -5.71
CA VAL A 141 -9.32 -12.59 -6.32
C VAL A 141 -8.33 -11.69 -7.03
N LYS A 142 -8.55 -11.41 -8.32
CA LYS A 142 -7.83 -10.38 -9.07
C LYS A 142 -8.78 -9.26 -9.44
N ILE A 143 -8.35 -8.02 -9.32
CA ILE A 143 -9.17 -6.83 -9.59
C ILE A 143 -8.42 -5.94 -10.57
N ALA A 144 -9.11 -5.47 -11.60
CA ALA A 144 -8.53 -4.56 -12.58
C ALA A 144 -9.57 -3.57 -13.11
N THR A 145 -9.10 -2.42 -13.55
CA THR A 145 -9.89 -1.39 -14.21
C THR A 145 -9.02 -0.61 -15.20
N VAL A 146 -9.62 -0.19 -16.30
CA VAL A 146 -8.96 0.59 -17.37
C VAL A 146 -9.07 2.10 -17.16
N SER A 147 -9.77 2.52 -16.10
CA SER A 147 -10.00 3.92 -15.75
C SER A 147 -9.98 4.06 -14.23
N PRO A 148 -9.55 5.21 -13.69
CA PRO A 148 -9.64 5.50 -12.27
C PRO A 148 -11.07 5.34 -11.73
N VAL A 149 -11.22 4.57 -10.66
CA VAL A 149 -12.48 4.37 -9.93
C VAL A 149 -12.20 4.18 -8.43
N THR A 150 -13.25 4.30 -7.63
CA THR A 150 -13.22 4.13 -6.17
C THR A 150 -13.19 2.65 -5.74
N GLY A 151 -13.76 1.74 -6.53
CA GLY A 151 -13.55 0.29 -6.38
C GLY A 151 -14.80 -0.55 -6.06
N GLU A 152 -15.94 0.07 -5.79
CA GLU A 152 -17.20 -0.58 -5.41
C GLU A 152 -17.73 -1.52 -6.51
N GLY A 153 -17.52 -1.15 -7.78
CA GLY A 153 -17.86 -2.00 -8.92
C GLY A 153 -17.14 -3.35 -8.92
N ALA A 154 -15.86 -3.37 -8.54
CA ALA A 154 -15.10 -4.61 -8.40
C ALA A 154 -15.62 -5.43 -7.23
N LEU A 155 -15.93 -4.80 -6.10
CA LEU A 155 -16.44 -5.47 -4.91
C LEU A 155 -17.79 -6.17 -5.19
N ALA A 156 -18.72 -5.46 -5.83
CA ALA A 156 -19.97 -6.04 -6.30
C ALA A 156 -19.75 -7.17 -7.32
N GLY A 157 -18.73 -7.05 -8.17
CA GLY A 157 -18.27 -8.12 -9.05
C GLY A 157 -17.81 -9.35 -8.28
N VAL A 158 -16.95 -9.20 -7.26
CA VAL A 158 -16.51 -10.29 -6.39
C VAL A 158 -17.72 -10.99 -5.76
N TYR A 159 -18.68 -10.25 -5.21
CA TYR A 159 -19.91 -10.82 -4.66
C TYR A 159 -20.73 -11.57 -5.73
N ALA A 160 -20.87 -11.03 -6.94
CA ALA A 160 -21.55 -11.71 -8.03
C ALA A 160 -20.88 -13.06 -8.38
N LEU A 161 -19.55 -13.09 -8.39
CA LEU A 161 -18.78 -14.29 -8.71
C LEU A 161 -18.82 -15.32 -7.58
N LEU A 162 -18.79 -14.89 -6.31
CA LEU A 162 -18.98 -15.77 -5.15
C LEU A 162 -20.37 -16.40 -5.15
N GLU A 163 -21.43 -15.62 -5.43
CA GLU A 163 -22.80 -16.14 -5.61
C GLU A 163 -22.84 -17.19 -6.74
N GLN A 164 -22.16 -16.92 -7.87
CA GLN A 164 -22.11 -17.84 -9.01
C GLN A 164 -21.30 -19.11 -8.73
N SER A 165 -20.24 -19.05 -7.90
CA SER A 165 -19.48 -20.24 -7.46
C SER A 165 -20.23 -21.07 -6.40
N GLY A 166 -21.38 -20.58 -5.92
CA GLY A 166 -22.25 -21.29 -4.99
C GLY A 166 -22.06 -20.88 -3.53
N VAL A 167 -21.29 -19.83 -3.25
CA VAL A 167 -21.20 -19.23 -1.91
C VAL A 167 -22.56 -18.58 -1.59
N GLN A 168 -23.09 -18.90 -0.41
CA GLN A 168 -24.32 -18.28 0.08
C GLN A 168 -23.98 -16.92 0.68
N LEU A 169 -24.24 -15.86 -0.07
CA LEU A 169 -24.06 -14.50 0.41
C LEU A 169 -25.27 -14.05 1.24
N ASN A 170 -25.01 -13.68 2.49
CA ASN A 170 -26.00 -13.08 3.37
C ASN A 170 -25.92 -11.56 3.22
N GLN A 171 -27.07 -10.92 2.98
CA GLN A 171 -27.14 -9.46 2.82
C GLN A 171 -26.63 -8.71 4.06
N GLN A 172 -26.87 -9.23 5.26
CA GLN A 172 -26.34 -8.64 6.49
C GLN A 172 -24.81 -8.66 6.48
N SER A 173 -24.20 -9.80 6.13
CA SER A 173 -22.74 -9.93 6.04
C SER A 173 -22.14 -9.01 4.98
N ILE A 174 -22.80 -8.82 3.84
CA ILE A 174 -22.36 -7.84 2.83
C ILE A 174 -22.41 -6.42 3.40
N GLN A 175 -23.48 -6.03 4.08
CA GLN A 175 -23.57 -4.68 4.69
C GLN A 175 -22.51 -4.47 5.78
N VAL A 176 -22.19 -5.51 6.54
CA VAL A 176 -21.08 -5.47 7.52
C VAL A 176 -19.74 -5.35 6.83
N ALA A 177 -19.53 -6.04 5.70
CA ALA A 177 -18.33 -5.91 4.88
C ALA A 177 -18.18 -4.49 4.30
N GLU A 178 -19.25 -3.85 3.84
CA GLU A 178 -19.19 -2.45 3.39
C GLU A 178 -18.85 -1.49 4.54
N LYS A 179 -19.46 -1.70 5.71
CA LYS A 179 -19.15 -0.92 6.91
C LYS A 179 -17.69 -1.13 7.36
N GLU A 180 -17.14 -2.33 7.18
CA GLU A 180 -15.73 -2.64 7.46
C GLU A 180 -14.79 -1.73 6.67
N ILE A 181 -15.05 -1.56 5.36
CA ILE A 181 -14.25 -0.71 4.48
C ILE A 181 -14.26 0.74 4.97
N GLN A 182 -15.43 1.26 5.36
CA GLN A 182 -15.58 2.64 5.85
C GLN A 182 -14.82 2.85 7.16
N VAL A 183 -14.96 1.91 8.10
CA VAL A 183 -14.31 2.00 9.40
C VAL A 183 -12.79 1.87 9.29
N ILE A 184 -12.27 1.03 8.38
CA ILE A 184 -10.84 0.93 8.12
C ILE A 184 -10.28 2.26 7.60
N GLN A 185 -10.99 2.94 6.68
CA GLN A 185 -10.60 4.27 6.21
C GLN A 185 -10.62 5.30 7.33
N GLN A 186 -11.67 5.30 8.16
CA GLN A 186 -11.76 6.23 9.29
C GLN A 186 -10.60 6.03 10.28
N VAL A 187 -10.21 4.77 10.55
CA VAL A 187 -9.04 4.46 11.38
C VAL A 187 -7.76 5.04 10.77
N GLN A 188 -7.56 4.92 9.46
CA GLN A 188 -6.39 5.48 8.77
C GLN A 188 -6.37 7.01 8.74
N GLU A 189 -7.54 7.65 8.67
CA GLU A 189 -7.63 9.11 8.68
C GLU A 189 -7.42 9.69 10.09
N ASP A 190 -7.94 9.01 11.12
CA ASP A 190 -7.91 9.47 12.51
C ASP A 190 -6.62 9.14 13.25
N SER A 191 -5.82 8.21 12.72
CA SER A 191 -4.58 7.76 13.35
C SER A 191 -3.44 7.71 12.33
N GLU A 192 -2.20 7.80 12.81
CA GLU A 192 -1.02 7.60 11.95
C GLU A 192 -0.77 6.12 11.62
N LEU A 193 -1.82 5.28 11.67
CA LEU A 193 -1.74 3.86 11.36
C LEU A 193 -1.75 3.63 9.84
N THR A 194 -0.96 2.65 9.38
CA THR A 194 -0.94 2.25 7.97
C THR A 194 -2.20 1.46 7.59
N ASP A 195 -2.47 1.34 6.30
CA ASP A 195 -3.55 0.50 5.78
C ASP A 195 -3.43 -0.94 6.28
N GLU A 196 -2.24 -1.53 6.25
CA GLU A 196 -2.00 -2.88 6.77
C GLU A 196 -2.34 -2.99 8.25
N GLN A 197 -1.97 -1.99 9.06
CA GLN A 197 -2.23 -1.99 10.50
C GLN A 197 -3.73 -1.86 10.79
N ALA A 198 -4.44 -0.97 10.10
CA ALA A 198 -5.88 -0.84 10.24
C ALA A 198 -6.62 -2.13 9.83
N ASN A 199 -6.20 -2.75 8.73
CA ASN A 199 -6.74 -4.04 8.28
C ASN A 199 -6.40 -5.19 9.23
N GLN A 200 -5.22 -5.17 9.86
CA GLN A 200 -4.82 -6.15 10.87
C GLN A 200 -5.68 -6.02 12.12
N ILE A 201 -5.94 -4.80 12.61
CA ILE A 201 -6.85 -4.55 13.74
C ILE A 201 -8.23 -5.15 13.46
N ALA A 202 -8.80 -4.87 12.28
CA ALA A 202 -10.10 -5.44 11.87
C ALA A 202 -10.07 -6.98 11.86
N SER A 203 -9.01 -7.58 11.30
CA SER A 203 -8.82 -9.03 11.31
C SER A 203 -8.71 -9.62 12.72
N GLU A 204 -7.97 -8.99 13.63
CA GLU A 204 -7.81 -9.44 15.02
C GLU A 204 -9.11 -9.31 15.81
N ILE A 205 -9.86 -8.22 15.64
CA ILE A 205 -11.18 -8.03 16.24
C ILE A 205 -12.12 -9.16 15.80
N LYS A 206 -12.19 -9.47 14.49
CA LYS A 206 -13.00 -10.58 13.97
C LYS A 206 -12.62 -11.91 14.63
N GLN A 207 -11.32 -12.22 14.70
CA GLN A 207 -10.83 -13.46 15.32
C GLN A 207 -11.27 -13.58 16.77
N GLN A 208 -11.08 -12.52 17.57
CA GLN A 208 -11.46 -12.54 18.99
C GLN A 208 -12.97 -12.69 19.17
N ILE A 209 -13.77 -11.99 18.37
CA ILE A 209 -15.24 -12.15 18.41
C ILE A 209 -15.66 -13.58 18.09
N ILE A 210 -15.07 -14.20 17.06
CA ILE A 210 -15.40 -15.59 16.70
C ILE A 210 -14.99 -16.53 17.84
N ILE A 211 -13.79 -16.37 18.42
CA ILE A 211 -13.31 -17.18 19.54
C ILE A 211 -14.27 -17.07 20.73
N GLU A 212 -14.66 -15.86 21.11
CA GLU A 212 -15.59 -15.64 22.21
C GLU A 212 -16.98 -16.27 21.95
N ILE A 213 -17.51 -16.14 20.74
CA ILE A 213 -18.82 -16.73 20.36
C ILE A 213 -18.76 -18.27 20.31
N THR A 214 -17.70 -18.83 19.72
CA THR A 214 -17.63 -20.26 19.37
C THR A 214 -17.02 -21.13 20.47
N GLU A 215 -16.05 -20.63 21.23
CA GLU A 215 -15.37 -21.38 22.29
C GLU A 215 -16.02 -21.18 23.67
N ASN A 216 -16.48 -19.97 23.99
CA ASN A 216 -17.04 -19.66 25.32
C ASN A 216 -18.56 -19.92 25.42
N GLU A 217 -19.19 -20.45 24.37
CA GLU A 217 -20.65 -20.66 24.26
C GLU A 217 -21.48 -19.39 24.55
N GLU A 218 -20.87 -18.21 24.46
CA GLU A 218 -21.54 -16.93 24.68
C GLU A 218 -22.34 -16.54 23.45
N THR A 219 -23.63 -16.87 23.48
CA THR A 219 -24.54 -16.58 22.37
C THR A 219 -24.78 -15.09 22.09
N ASN A 220 -24.38 -14.17 22.97
CA ASN A 220 -24.55 -12.73 22.79
C ASN A 220 -23.50 -11.94 23.60
N LEU A 221 -22.44 -11.48 22.94
CA LEU A 221 -21.51 -10.48 23.51
C LEU A 221 -22.27 -9.20 23.80
N THR A 222 -22.05 -8.59 24.97
CA THR A 222 -22.66 -7.27 25.24
C THR A 222 -21.88 -6.17 24.53
N GLU A 223 -22.52 -5.01 24.31
CA GLU A 223 -21.88 -3.81 23.76
C GLU A 223 -20.61 -3.43 24.57
N ALA A 224 -20.63 -3.62 25.89
CA ALA A 224 -19.49 -3.36 26.75
C ALA A 224 -18.34 -4.37 26.52
N ASP A 225 -18.66 -5.65 26.31
CA ASP A 225 -17.65 -6.69 26.04
C ASP A 225 -16.98 -6.44 24.69
N ILE A 226 -17.77 -6.11 23.67
CA ILE A 226 -17.27 -5.75 22.34
C ILE A 226 -16.40 -4.50 22.39
N THR A 227 -16.84 -3.45 23.09
CA THR A 227 -16.06 -2.21 23.21
C THR A 227 -14.71 -2.49 23.89
N ALA A 228 -14.71 -3.25 24.99
CA ALA A 228 -13.48 -3.60 25.70
C ALA A 228 -12.55 -4.47 24.84
N LEU A 229 -13.10 -5.40 24.05
CA LEU A 229 -12.33 -6.23 23.12
C LEU A 229 -11.69 -5.39 22.02
N VAL A 230 -12.44 -4.45 21.43
CA VAL A 230 -11.93 -3.53 20.40
C VAL A 230 -10.82 -2.66 20.97
N GLU A 231 -11.03 -2.01 22.12
CA GLU A 231 -10.02 -1.21 22.81
C GLU A 231 -8.74 -2.02 23.07
N GLN A 232 -8.88 -3.23 23.61
CA GLN A 232 -7.75 -4.09 23.93
C GLN A 232 -7.00 -4.56 22.67
N THR A 233 -7.73 -4.82 21.57
CA THR A 233 -7.13 -5.22 20.30
C THR A 233 -6.28 -4.09 19.74
N ILE A 234 -6.82 -2.87 19.64
CA ILE A 234 -6.08 -1.69 19.18
C ILE A 234 -4.81 -1.49 20.02
N ILE A 235 -4.94 -1.53 21.35
CA ILE A 235 -3.80 -1.40 22.28
C ILE A 235 -2.76 -2.49 22.02
N ASN A 236 -3.18 -3.74 21.84
CA ASN A 236 -2.26 -4.85 21.60
C ASN A 236 -1.55 -4.73 20.25
N THR A 237 -2.27 -4.39 19.17
CA THR A 237 -1.68 -4.23 17.84
C THR A 237 -0.64 -3.12 17.86
N ILE A 238 -0.97 -1.94 18.44
CA ILE A 238 -0.03 -0.82 18.60
C ILE A 238 1.19 -1.23 19.43
N ASN A 239 0.98 -1.89 20.57
CA ASN A 239 2.09 -2.34 21.41
C ASN A 239 2.98 -3.38 20.70
N ASN A 240 2.42 -4.27 19.89
CA ASN A 240 3.20 -5.22 19.11
C ASN A 240 4.06 -4.51 18.06
N ILE A 241 3.53 -3.44 17.45
CA ILE A 241 4.27 -2.58 16.52
C ILE A 241 5.42 -1.87 17.25
N ASP A 242 5.14 -1.15 18.33
CA ASP A 242 6.14 -0.37 19.09
C ASP A 242 7.25 -1.24 19.71
N ASN A 243 6.92 -2.48 20.07
CA ASN A 243 7.89 -3.43 20.61
C ASN A 243 8.66 -4.17 19.51
N SER A 244 8.15 -4.24 18.27
CA SER A 244 8.88 -4.74 17.10
C SER A 244 9.91 -3.73 16.58
N THR A 245 9.74 -2.44 16.85
CA THR A 245 10.62 -1.35 16.42
C THR A 245 11.67 -0.95 17.47
N ASN A 246 11.44 -1.27 18.75
CA ASN A 246 12.41 -1.04 19.83
C ASN A 246 13.47 -2.17 19.92
N ILE A 247 14.60 -1.98 19.23
CA ILE A 247 15.82 -2.81 19.41
C ILE A 247 16.57 -2.48 20.72
N ASP A 248 16.09 -1.53 21.54
CA ASP A 248 16.63 -1.33 22.88
C ASP A 248 15.96 -2.30 23.86
N ASN A 249 16.63 -3.42 24.12
CA ASN A 249 16.17 -4.58 24.91
C ASN A 249 15.97 -4.29 26.43
N SER A 250 15.46 -3.11 26.79
CA SER A 250 15.23 -2.68 28.18
C SER A 250 14.00 -1.78 28.42
N THR A 251 13.22 -1.39 27.40
CA THR A 251 11.96 -0.65 27.60
C THR A 251 10.84 -1.26 26.78
N THR A 252 10.05 -2.13 27.42
CA THR A 252 8.71 -2.46 26.91
C THR A 252 7.88 -1.18 26.93
N VAL A 253 7.56 -0.65 25.76
CA VAL A 253 6.55 0.40 25.66
C VAL A 253 5.21 -0.30 25.82
N ASN A 254 4.59 -0.11 26.98
CA ASN A 254 3.20 -0.50 27.21
C ASN A 254 2.38 0.76 27.02
N ASN A 255 2.08 1.08 25.76
CA ASN A 255 1.09 2.10 25.49
C ASN A 255 -0.26 1.61 26.03
N THR A 256 -0.88 2.41 26.87
CA THR A 256 -2.19 2.12 27.47
C THR A 256 -3.29 3.01 26.88
N GLU A 257 -2.91 3.93 26.00
CA GLU A 257 -3.85 4.87 25.37
C GLU A 257 -4.24 4.37 23.98
N VAL A 258 -5.54 4.41 23.71
CA VAL A 258 -6.12 4.14 22.41
C VAL A 258 -5.84 5.38 21.54
N ASN A 259 -4.92 5.27 20.58
CA ASN A 259 -4.52 6.38 19.70
C ASN A 259 -5.46 6.58 18.49
N VAL A 260 -6.76 6.31 18.68
CA VAL A 260 -7.83 6.66 17.73
C VAL A 260 -8.84 7.54 18.44
N SER A 261 -9.57 8.37 17.69
CA SER A 261 -10.58 9.24 18.29
C SER A 261 -11.68 8.42 18.98
N PRO A 262 -12.36 8.98 20.01
CA PRO A 262 -13.52 8.32 20.62
C PRO A 262 -14.67 8.03 19.65
N GLU A 263 -14.76 8.80 18.55
CA GLU A 263 -15.74 8.60 17.48
C GLU A 263 -15.39 7.36 16.67
N THR A 264 -14.16 7.28 16.17
CA THR A 264 -13.64 6.10 15.46
C THR A 264 -13.68 4.82 16.28
N LEU A 265 -13.37 4.91 17.58
CA LEU A 265 -13.51 3.78 18.49
C LEU A 265 -14.97 3.30 18.59
N ALA A 266 -15.93 4.23 18.66
CA ALA A 266 -17.35 3.89 18.70
C ALA A 266 -17.82 3.27 17.37
N GLU A 267 -17.35 3.76 16.22
CA GLU A 267 -17.66 3.19 14.91
C GLU A 267 -17.09 1.77 14.74
N LEU A 268 -15.85 1.55 15.19
CA LEU A 268 -15.23 0.21 15.27
C LEU A 268 -16.03 -0.74 16.15
N ALA A 269 -16.44 -0.29 17.35
CA ALA A 269 -17.27 -1.10 18.25
C ALA A 269 -18.63 -1.43 17.64
N GLU A 270 -19.25 -0.48 16.93
CA GLU A 270 -20.54 -0.69 16.26
C GLU A 270 -20.41 -1.64 15.06
N TRP A 271 -19.33 -1.54 14.28
CA TRP A 271 -19.00 -2.49 13.22
C TRP A 271 -18.75 -3.89 13.79
N ALA A 272 -17.93 -4.00 14.83
CA ALA A 272 -17.63 -5.24 15.54
C ALA A 272 -18.90 -5.92 16.08
N ALA A 273 -19.81 -5.15 16.67
CA ALA A 273 -21.12 -5.64 17.12
C ALA A 273 -21.96 -6.17 15.95
N SER A 274 -21.95 -5.45 14.82
CA SER A 274 -22.66 -5.89 13.61
C SER A 274 -22.05 -7.18 13.03
N PHE A 275 -20.72 -7.31 13.06
CA PHE A 275 -20.00 -8.52 12.67
C PHE A 275 -20.37 -9.72 13.56
N ALA A 276 -20.42 -9.54 14.88
CA ALA A 276 -20.78 -10.58 15.84
C ALA A 276 -22.15 -11.24 15.54
N GLU A 277 -23.06 -10.52 14.89
CA GLU A 277 -24.39 -11.03 14.52
C GLU A 277 -24.40 -11.85 13.22
N THR A 278 -23.34 -11.80 12.41
CA THR A 278 -23.26 -12.48 11.10
C THR A 278 -23.21 -14.01 11.23
N ASP A 279 -23.37 -14.72 10.11
CA ASP A 279 -23.15 -16.17 10.05
C ASP A 279 -21.65 -16.50 10.15
N GLN A 280 -20.79 -15.61 9.64
CA GLN A 280 -19.33 -15.73 9.66
C GLN A 280 -18.78 -15.69 11.09
N ALA A 281 -19.31 -14.82 11.95
CA ALA A 281 -18.90 -14.74 13.36
C ALA A 281 -19.21 -16.02 14.16
N LYS A 282 -20.13 -16.86 13.67
CA LYS A 282 -20.56 -18.11 14.32
C LYS A 282 -19.87 -19.35 13.74
N ASP A 283 -19.01 -19.16 12.75
CA ASP A 283 -18.30 -20.23 12.05
C ASP A 283 -16.82 -20.22 12.46
N ALA A 284 -16.42 -21.17 13.31
CA ALA A 284 -15.04 -21.30 13.78
C ALA A 284 -14.02 -21.50 12.63
N ASP A 285 -14.45 -22.03 11.48
CA ASP A 285 -13.58 -22.18 10.32
C ASP A 285 -13.17 -20.81 9.73
N VAL A 286 -13.86 -19.72 10.06
CA VAL A 286 -13.47 -18.36 9.65
C VAL A 286 -12.20 -17.91 10.35
N VAL A 287 -11.94 -18.35 11.59
CA VAL A 287 -10.63 -18.09 12.25
C VAL A 287 -9.51 -18.78 11.49
N LYS A 288 -9.71 -20.05 11.12
CA LYS A 288 -8.74 -20.77 10.28
C LYS A 288 -8.56 -20.08 8.93
N GLN A 289 -9.65 -19.60 8.32
CA GLN A 289 -9.58 -18.85 7.06
C GLN A 289 -8.75 -17.57 7.19
N LEU A 290 -8.92 -16.80 8.27
CA LEU A 290 -8.12 -15.60 8.55
C LEU A 290 -6.64 -15.95 8.77
N GLN A 291 -6.36 -17.01 9.52
CA GLN A 291 -5.00 -17.50 9.77
C GLN A 291 -4.32 -18.01 8.49
N ASP A 292 -5.01 -18.83 7.68
CA ASP A 292 -4.51 -19.33 6.40
C ASP A 292 -4.26 -18.17 5.43
N THR A 293 -5.12 -17.14 5.46
CA THR A 293 -4.94 -15.91 4.66
C THR A 293 -3.67 -15.15 5.03
N GLN A 294 -3.38 -15.02 6.33
CA GLN A 294 -2.18 -14.36 6.83
C GLN A 294 -0.91 -15.20 6.60
N ALA A 295 -0.99 -16.51 6.82
CA ALA A 295 0.16 -17.42 6.74
C ALA A 295 0.56 -17.78 5.30
N ASN A 296 -0.39 -17.76 4.37
CA ASN A 296 -0.12 -18.08 2.98
C ASN A 296 0.36 -16.83 2.25
N THR A 297 1.64 -16.80 1.91
CA THR A 297 2.23 -15.73 1.08
C THR A 297 1.83 -15.83 -0.38
N ALA A 298 1.32 -16.98 -0.84
CA ALA A 298 0.96 -17.20 -2.23
C ALA A 298 -0.20 -16.30 -2.63
N GLY A 299 0.08 -15.30 -3.46
CA GLY A 299 -0.89 -14.30 -3.90
C GLY A 299 -1.09 -13.07 -3.00
N GLN A 300 -0.31 -12.91 -1.92
CA GLN A 300 -0.25 -11.67 -1.13
C GLN A 300 0.49 -10.55 -1.91
N SER A 301 0.20 -9.29 -1.56
CA SER A 301 1.02 -8.16 -2.03
C SER A 301 2.40 -8.20 -1.38
N TRP A 302 3.38 -7.53 -2.01
CA TRP A 302 4.70 -7.42 -1.41
C TRP A 302 4.70 -6.65 -0.07
N SER A 303 3.88 -5.61 0.10
CA SER A 303 3.79 -4.86 1.37
C SER A 303 3.36 -5.76 2.53
N GLN A 304 2.38 -6.64 2.29
CA GLN A 304 1.90 -7.62 3.28
C GLN A 304 2.99 -8.62 3.66
N ILE A 305 3.71 -9.15 2.66
CA ILE A 305 4.81 -10.09 2.89
C ILE A 305 5.92 -9.42 3.69
N LEU A 306 6.32 -8.20 3.31
CA LEU A 306 7.36 -7.42 3.99
C LEU A 306 6.98 -7.13 5.45
N ALA A 307 5.74 -6.75 5.73
CA ALA A 307 5.27 -6.47 7.09
C ALA A 307 5.42 -7.67 8.03
N SER A 308 5.23 -8.88 7.51
CA SER A 308 5.41 -10.14 8.25
C SER A 308 6.87 -10.59 8.42
N GLN A 309 7.84 -9.94 7.76
CA GLN A 309 9.24 -10.33 7.87
C GLN A 309 9.84 -9.94 9.22
N GLU A 310 10.66 -10.83 9.75
CA GLU A 310 11.44 -10.62 10.96
C GLU A 310 12.91 -11.02 10.75
N GLY A 311 13.81 -10.24 11.34
CA GLY A 311 15.24 -10.52 11.33
C GLY A 311 15.93 -10.39 9.97
N SER A 312 17.11 -10.98 9.88
CA SER A 312 17.97 -11.00 8.70
C SER A 312 18.69 -12.34 8.57
N THR A 313 19.24 -12.60 7.40
CA THR A 313 20.00 -13.82 7.11
C THR A 313 21.43 -13.45 6.74
N THR A 314 22.41 -14.17 7.29
CA THR A 314 23.82 -13.90 6.97
C THR A 314 24.11 -14.24 5.50
N VAL A 315 25.06 -13.52 4.89
CA VAL A 315 25.48 -13.80 3.50
C VAL A 315 25.96 -15.24 3.33
N GLU A 316 26.66 -15.79 4.33
CA GLU A 316 27.13 -17.18 4.30
C GLU A 316 25.96 -18.17 4.24
N ASP A 317 24.93 -17.96 5.07
CA ASP A 317 23.76 -18.83 5.11
C ASP A 317 22.91 -18.69 3.82
N LEU A 318 22.73 -17.47 3.31
CA LEU A 318 22.05 -17.22 2.03
C LEU A 318 22.74 -17.95 0.87
N LEU A 319 24.08 -17.88 0.81
CA LEU A 319 24.87 -18.54 -0.23
C LEU A 319 24.85 -20.07 -0.11
N ALA A 320 24.69 -20.60 1.10
CA ALA A 320 24.66 -22.03 1.41
C ALA A 320 23.27 -22.67 1.31
N ALA A 321 22.20 -21.86 1.29
CA ALA A 321 20.82 -22.33 1.19
C ALA A 321 20.56 -23.12 -0.10
N GLU A 322 19.60 -24.05 -0.04
CA GLU A 322 19.09 -24.72 -1.23
C GLU A 322 18.42 -23.69 -2.14
N ARG A 323 18.74 -23.75 -3.43
CA ARG A 323 18.30 -22.77 -4.43
C ARG A 323 17.12 -23.31 -5.21
N ASN A 324 16.10 -22.47 -5.36
CA ASN A 324 14.98 -22.77 -6.24
C ASN A 324 15.42 -22.69 -7.71
N ASP A 325 14.73 -23.46 -8.56
CA ASP A 325 14.97 -23.50 -9.99
C ASP A 325 13.77 -22.89 -10.72
N PHE A 326 13.96 -21.68 -11.24
CA PHE A 326 12.97 -20.92 -12.00
C PHE A 326 13.23 -20.99 -13.51
N SER A 327 14.03 -21.97 -13.98
CA SER A 327 14.45 -22.05 -15.38
C SER A 327 13.42 -22.65 -16.35
N ASP A 328 12.31 -23.20 -15.84
CA ASP A 328 11.24 -23.73 -16.68
C ASP A 328 10.44 -22.58 -17.32
N ALA A 329 10.79 -22.24 -18.56
CA ALA A 329 10.15 -21.19 -19.34
C ALA A 329 8.67 -21.45 -19.70
N THR A 330 8.12 -22.64 -19.37
CA THR A 330 6.68 -22.90 -19.49
C THR A 330 5.90 -22.47 -18.25
N VAL A 331 6.60 -22.22 -17.15
CA VAL A 331 6.04 -21.82 -15.85
C VAL A 331 6.44 -20.39 -15.50
N TYR A 332 7.69 -20.02 -15.76
CA TYR A 332 8.26 -18.74 -15.37
C TYR A 332 8.76 -17.93 -16.57
N HIS A 333 8.51 -16.63 -16.56
CA HIS A 333 9.19 -15.71 -17.45
C HIS A 333 10.72 -15.81 -17.24
N PRO A 334 11.54 -15.90 -18.31
CA PRO A 334 12.99 -16.12 -18.19
C PRO A 334 13.74 -15.07 -17.35
N LEU A 335 13.17 -13.87 -17.21
CA LEU A 335 13.75 -12.81 -16.38
C LEU A 335 13.74 -13.16 -14.89
N ILE A 336 12.80 -13.98 -14.41
CA ILE A 336 12.72 -14.41 -13.02
C ILE A 336 13.98 -15.19 -12.63
N GLN A 337 14.39 -16.18 -13.44
CA GLN A 337 15.65 -16.88 -13.22
C GLN A 337 16.86 -15.93 -13.32
N ALA A 338 16.83 -14.97 -14.26
CA ALA A 338 17.93 -14.03 -14.43
C ALA A 338 18.08 -13.06 -13.25
N PHE A 339 16.97 -12.62 -12.63
CA PHE A 339 16.98 -11.88 -11.37
C PHE A 339 17.55 -12.72 -10.23
N TYR A 340 17.16 -13.98 -10.12
CA TYR A 340 17.65 -14.89 -9.09
C TYR A 340 19.17 -15.11 -9.19
N ASP A 341 19.66 -15.35 -10.41
CA ASP A 341 21.10 -15.49 -10.66
C ASP A 341 21.85 -14.18 -10.36
N ASN A 342 21.28 -13.04 -10.73
CA ASN A 342 21.86 -11.73 -10.47
C ASN A 342 21.92 -11.41 -8.96
N PHE A 343 20.88 -11.76 -8.19
CA PHE A 343 20.88 -11.64 -6.74
C PHE A 343 22.07 -12.36 -6.11
N TYR A 344 22.26 -13.65 -6.44
CA TYR A 344 23.37 -14.44 -5.89
C TYR A 344 24.73 -13.92 -6.31
N SER A 345 24.89 -13.49 -7.56
CA SER A 345 26.13 -12.86 -8.02
C SER A 345 26.41 -11.54 -7.29
N THR A 346 25.36 -10.79 -6.95
CA THR A 346 25.47 -9.49 -6.25
C THR A 346 25.89 -9.69 -4.81
N ILE A 347 25.24 -10.59 -4.06
CA ILE A 347 25.59 -10.82 -2.65
C ILE A 347 26.96 -11.50 -2.50
N GLU A 348 27.36 -12.37 -3.44
CA GLU A 348 28.72 -12.96 -3.45
C GLU A 348 29.80 -11.88 -3.64
N ALA A 349 29.49 -10.83 -4.40
CA ALA A 349 30.37 -9.68 -4.59
C ALA A 349 30.29 -8.63 -3.46
N GLY A 350 29.37 -8.77 -2.50
CA GLY A 350 29.07 -7.76 -1.48
C GLY A 350 28.47 -6.48 -2.07
N GLY A 351 27.73 -6.61 -3.18
CA GLY A 351 27.05 -5.52 -3.85
C GLY A 351 25.74 -5.12 -3.16
N SER A 352 25.13 -4.05 -3.66
CA SER A 352 23.86 -3.53 -3.15
C SER A 352 22.68 -4.05 -3.99
N ILE A 353 21.49 -4.17 -3.40
CA ILE A 353 20.34 -4.87 -4.01
C ILE A 353 19.26 -3.92 -4.55
N GLU A 354 19.39 -2.61 -4.33
CA GLU A 354 18.30 -1.65 -4.52
C GLU A 354 17.90 -1.55 -5.98
N GLN A 355 18.87 -1.59 -6.89
CA GLN A 355 18.60 -1.60 -8.32
C GLN A 355 17.86 -2.88 -8.74
N LEU A 356 18.31 -4.04 -8.27
CA LEU A 356 17.65 -5.32 -8.58
C LEU A 356 16.23 -5.35 -8.01
N TYR A 357 16.06 -4.86 -6.77
CA TYR A 357 14.78 -4.73 -6.10
C TYR A 357 13.83 -3.82 -6.89
N ALA A 358 14.28 -2.65 -7.33
CA ALA A 358 13.52 -1.75 -8.18
C ALA A 358 13.08 -2.42 -9.50
N HIS A 359 14.00 -3.13 -10.15
CA HIS A 359 13.73 -3.83 -11.40
C HIS A 359 12.65 -4.91 -11.27
N THR A 360 12.44 -5.50 -10.08
CA THR A 360 11.31 -6.43 -9.87
C THR A 360 9.96 -5.74 -10.02
N PHE A 361 9.79 -4.51 -9.52
CA PHE A 361 8.55 -3.74 -9.67
C PHE A 361 8.37 -3.23 -11.10
N ILE A 362 9.45 -2.82 -11.77
CA ILE A 362 9.37 -2.41 -13.18
C ILE A 362 8.97 -3.60 -14.07
N PHE A 363 9.50 -4.79 -13.80
CA PHE A 363 9.09 -6.00 -14.51
C PHE A 363 7.61 -6.32 -14.26
N GLU A 364 7.16 -6.25 -13.01
CA GLU A 364 5.75 -6.46 -12.65
C GLU A 364 4.81 -5.46 -13.34
N ALA A 365 5.22 -4.18 -13.45
CA ALA A 365 4.45 -3.17 -14.17
C ALA A 365 4.41 -3.43 -15.69
N LEU A 366 5.53 -3.80 -16.30
CA LEU A 366 5.63 -4.02 -17.74
C LEU A 366 4.96 -5.31 -18.21
N VAL A 367 4.81 -6.29 -17.30
CA VAL A 367 4.18 -7.59 -17.57
C VAL A 367 3.01 -7.78 -16.59
N PRO A 368 1.86 -7.12 -16.80
CA PRO A 368 0.74 -7.17 -15.86
C PRO A 368 0.05 -8.54 -15.79
N GLU A 369 0.30 -9.45 -16.75
CA GLU A 369 -0.30 -10.78 -16.81
C GLU A 369 0.49 -11.86 -16.05
N LEU A 370 1.36 -11.50 -15.10
CA LEU A 370 2.10 -12.49 -14.32
C LEU A 370 1.16 -13.51 -13.66
N THR A 371 1.52 -14.78 -13.77
CA THR A 371 0.82 -15.85 -13.08
C THR A 371 1.04 -15.72 -11.57
N PRO A 372 0.14 -16.25 -10.73
CA PRO A 372 0.35 -16.27 -9.28
C PRO A 372 1.71 -16.90 -8.90
N THR A 373 2.10 -17.96 -9.60
CA THR A 373 3.39 -18.64 -9.41
C THR A 373 4.59 -17.76 -9.73
N GLU A 374 4.50 -16.89 -10.74
CA GLU A 374 5.55 -15.94 -11.07
C GLU A 374 5.64 -14.78 -10.07
N LEU A 375 4.49 -14.27 -9.62
CA LEU A 375 4.43 -13.25 -8.56
C LEU A 375 5.02 -13.78 -7.25
N ASP A 376 4.70 -15.02 -6.89
CA ASP A 376 5.26 -15.67 -5.71
C ASP A 376 6.79 -15.80 -5.81
N ALA A 377 7.32 -16.13 -7.00
CA ALA A 377 8.76 -16.18 -7.24
C ALA A 377 9.41 -14.78 -7.13
N LEU A 378 8.75 -13.72 -7.64
CA LEU A 378 9.22 -12.35 -7.47
C LEU A 378 9.24 -11.94 -5.98
N ASN A 379 8.18 -12.25 -5.25
CA ASN A 379 8.09 -11.93 -3.83
C ASN A 379 9.09 -12.73 -2.99
N GLU A 380 9.35 -13.99 -3.32
CA GLU A 380 10.43 -14.78 -2.72
C GLU A 380 11.79 -14.10 -2.91
N MET A 381 12.07 -13.61 -4.13
CA MET A 381 13.29 -12.87 -4.41
C MET A 381 13.38 -11.56 -3.61
N ARG A 382 12.28 -10.81 -3.51
CA ARG A 382 12.21 -9.60 -2.67
C ARG A 382 12.45 -9.93 -1.20
N THR A 383 11.94 -11.05 -0.69
CA THR A 383 12.23 -11.54 0.68
C THR A 383 13.72 -11.81 0.87
N LEU A 384 14.38 -12.48 -0.08
CA LEU A 384 15.83 -12.72 -0.01
C LEU A 384 16.63 -11.40 -0.05
N MET A 385 16.22 -10.44 -0.87
CA MET A 385 16.82 -9.10 -0.91
C MET A 385 16.65 -8.35 0.41
N TYR A 386 15.46 -8.39 1.01
CA TYR A 386 15.21 -7.82 2.33
C TYR A 386 16.12 -8.49 3.39
N GLN A 387 16.15 -9.82 3.46
CA GLN A 387 16.97 -10.54 4.45
C GLN A 387 18.46 -10.22 4.32
N TYR A 388 18.95 -10.04 3.10
CA TYR A 388 20.32 -9.61 2.83
C TYR A 388 20.55 -8.16 3.27
N ALA A 389 19.67 -7.23 2.87
CA ALA A 389 19.82 -5.81 3.20
C ALA A 389 19.68 -5.55 4.71
N ALA A 390 18.76 -6.24 5.38
CA ALA A 390 18.54 -6.18 6.83
C ALA A 390 19.73 -6.76 7.63
N ASN A 391 20.65 -7.48 6.99
CA ASN A 391 21.89 -7.90 7.65
C ASN A 391 22.84 -6.71 7.95
N THR A 392 22.55 -5.52 7.39
CA THR A 392 23.30 -4.27 7.63
C THR A 392 22.67 -3.37 8.70
N GLU A 393 21.61 -3.83 9.39
CA GLU A 393 20.81 -3.02 10.32
C GLU A 393 21.66 -2.27 11.37
N SER A 394 22.61 -2.97 12.01
CA SER A 394 23.48 -2.35 13.01
C SER A 394 24.42 -1.27 12.43
N GLU A 395 24.81 -1.41 11.16
CA GLU A 395 25.64 -0.42 10.47
C GLU A 395 24.82 0.81 10.08
N ARG A 396 23.57 0.60 9.67
CA ARG A 396 22.59 1.66 9.41
C ARG A 396 22.27 2.45 10.68
N GLU A 397 22.00 1.78 11.79
CA GLU A 397 21.76 2.43 13.09
C GLU A 397 22.96 3.29 13.52
N ALA A 398 24.17 2.76 13.38
CA ALA A 398 25.39 3.52 13.66
C ALA A 398 25.55 4.74 12.74
N ALA A 399 25.16 4.62 11.47
CA ALA A 399 25.17 5.74 10.52
C ALA A 399 24.17 6.83 10.91
N ALA A 400 22.94 6.48 11.31
CA ALA A 400 21.94 7.43 11.83
C ALA A 400 22.45 8.16 13.08
N ALA A 401 23.00 7.40 14.05
CA ALA A 401 23.58 7.98 15.26
C ALA A 401 24.73 8.95 14.96
N SER A 402 25.51 8.71 13.90
CA SER A 402 26.64 9.56 13.50
C SER A 402 26.24 10.96 13.02
N VAL A 403 25.01 11.10 12.50
CA VAL A 403 24.44 12.39 12.05
C VAL A 403 23.35 12.93 12.98
N GLY A 404 23.06 12.22 14.07
CA GLY A 404 22.15 12.66 15.13
C GLY A 404 20.68 12.62 14.75
N ILE A 405 20.29 11.68 13.90
CA ILE A 405 18.90 11.44 13.51
C ILE A 405 18.37 10.18 14.21
N GLU A 406 17.05 10.13 14.38
CA GLU A 406 16.36 8.94 14.86
C GLU A 406 16.47 7.82 13.83
N TYR A 407 16.74 6.60 14.29
CA TYR A 407 16.88 5.45 13.42
C TYR A 407 15.52 4.82 13.13
N VAL A 408 15.19 4.70 11.85
CA VAL A 408 14.04 3.94 11.36
C VAL A 408 14.55 2.61 10.83
N THR A 409 13.91 1.51 11.20
CA THR A 409 14.35 0.18 10.75
C THR A 409 14.25 0.06 9.24
N LEU A 410 15.06 -0.82 8.63
CA LEU A 410 14.98 -1.03 7.17
C LEU A 410 13.57 -1.46 6.73
N LYS A 411 12.93 -2.33 7.51
CA LYS A 411 11.56 -2.79 7.24
C LYS A 411 10.59 -1.63 7.19
N ASP A 412 10.60 -0.79 8.22
CA ASP A 412 9.68 0.34 8.31
C ASP A 412 9.96 1.36 7.22
N GLN A 413 11.23 1.60 6.88
CA GLN A 413 11.59 2.49 5.76
C GLN A 413 11.02 1.97 4.43
N TRP A 414 11.17 0.67 4.14
CA TRP A 414 10.63 0.08 2.91
C TRP A 414 9.10 0.07 2.88
N LEU A 415 8.44 -0.23 4.01
CA LEU A 415 6.98 -0.15 4.14
C LEU A 415 6.48 1.29 3.95
N GLN A 416 7.13 2.28 4.56
CA GLN A 416 6.81 3.69 4.36
C GLN A 416 6.93 4.09 2.89
N GLN A 417 7.96 3.62 2.19
CA GLN A 417 8.12 3.88 0.76
C GLN A 417 6.97 3.27 -0.06
N LEU A 418 6.64 1.99 0.16
CA LEU A 418 5.51 1.33 -0.51
C LEU A 418 4.19 2.07 -0.26
N ASN A 419 3.93 2.42 0.99
CA ASN A 419 2.71 3.12 1.39
C ASN A 419 2.64 4.54 0.83
N ALA A 420 3.77 5.22 0.67
CA ALA A 420 3.84 6.54 0.02
C ALA A 420 3.44 6.46 -1.45
N VAL A 421 3.83 5.38 -2.15
CA VAL A 421 3.41 5.16 -3.54
C VAL A 421 1.90 4.91 -3.63
N ASP A 422 1.34 4.09 -2.75
CA ASP A 422 -0.10 3.83 -2.73
C ASP A 422 -0.91 5.08 -2.36
N SER A 423 -0.42 5.86 -1.39
CA SER A 423 -1.00 7.16 -1.03
C SER A 423 -0.98 8.13 -2.22
N LEU A 424 0.11 8.16 -2.98
CA LEU A 424 0.23 8.98 -4.19
C LEU A 424 -0.76 8.53 -5.28
N ARG A 425 -0.91 7.22 -5.50
CA ARG A 425 -1.88 6.66 -6.47
C ARG A 425 -3.31 7.10 -6.14
N SER A 426 -3.67 7.08 -4.86
CA SER A 426 -5.00 7.51 -4.40
C SER A 426 -5.18 9.03 -4.46
N ALA A 427 -4.20 9.81 -4.00
CA ALA A 427 -4.32 11.26 -3.89
C ALA A 427 -4.12 12.00 -5.22
N ASN A 428 -3.24 11.51 -6.10
CA ASN A 428 -2.93 12.12 -7.39
C ASN A 428 -2.61 11.05 -8.45
N PRO A 429 -3.64 10.35 -8.97
CA PRO A 429 -3.45 9.24 -9.91
C PRO A 429 -2.77 9.66 -11.22
N VAL A 430 -2.94 10.90 -11.69
CA VAL A 430 -2.27 11.40 -12.90
C VAL A 430 -0.77 11.59 -12.67
N LEU A 431 -0.38 12.15 -11.53
CA LEU A 431 1.05 12.26 -11.19
C LEU A 431 1.68 10.89 -10.97
N ALA A 432 0.95 9.95 -10.34
CA ALA A 432 1.38 8.57 -10.15
C ALA A 432 1.62 7.87 -11.50
N GLU A 433 0.73 8.08 -12.49
CA GLU A 433 0.90 7.56 -13.86
C GLU A 433 2.14 8.14 -14.55
N ILE A 434 2.38 9.46 -14.45
CA ILE A 434 3.59 10.09 -15.01
C ILE A 434 4.85 9.46 -14.40
N ILE A 435 4.87 9.32 -13.07
CA ILE A 435 5.98 8.69 -12.34
C ILE A 435 6.17 7.23 -12.77
N GLN A 436 5.09 6.46 -12.94
CA GLN A 436 5.17 5.08 -13.38
C GLN A 436 5.76 4.96 -14.80
N ARG A 437 5.41 5.87 -15.71
CA ARG A 437 6.00 5.89 -17.06
C ARG A 437 7.50 6.24 -17.04
N ILE A 438 7.90 7.20 -16.19
CA ILE A 438 9.32 7.50 -15.96
C ILE A 438 10.05 6.28 -15.39
N ALA A 439 9.46 5.61 -14.39
CA ALA A 439 10.00 4.42 -13.78
C ALA A 439 10.18 3.28 -14.81
N ASN A 440 9.17 3.07 -15.67
CA ASN A 440 9.20 2.08 -16.75
C ASN A 440 10.31 2.36 -17.78
N ALA A 441 10.65 3.63 -18.02
CA ALA A 441 11.73 4.03 -18.93
C ALA A 441 13.13 3.94 -18.29
N THR A 442 13.25 4.29 -17.01
CA THR A 442 14.53 4.46 -16.31
C THR A 442 14.98 3.23 -15.53
N GLY A 443 14.06 2.35 -15.13
CA GLY A 443 14.32 1.28 -14.17
C GLY A 443 14.19 1.71 -12.70
N LEU A 444 13.90 2.99 -12.44
CA LEU A 444 13.89 3.58 -11.10
C LEU A 444 12.48 3.55 -10.50
N ALA A 445 12.09 2.40 -9.95
CA ALA A 445 10.78 2.18 -9.35
C ALA A 445 10.49 3.14 -8.18
N PRO A 446 9.30 3.76 -8.11
CA PRO A 446 8.93 4.63 -6.99
C PRO A 446 8.82 3.87 -5.66
N GLU A 447 8.69 2.54 -5.69
CA GLU A 447 8.76 1.66 -4.51
C GLU A 447 10.17 1.62 -3.87
N VAL A 448 11.19 2.17 -4.54
CA VAL A 448 12.59 2.16 -4.09
C VAL A 448 13.21 3.56 -4.08
N TYR A 449 12.84 4.41 -5.04
CA TYR A 449 13.41 5.74 -5.24
C TYR A 449 12.38 6.84 -4.98
N SER A 450 12.82 7.96 -4.40
CA SER A 450 11.98 9.12 -4.18
C SER A 450 11.97 10.07 -5.39
N TYR A 451 10.77 10.48 -5.79
CA TYR A 451 10.55 11.46 -6.85
C TYR A 451 10.30 12.82 -6.19
N SER A 452 11.21 13.76 -6.39
CA SER A 452 11.28 15.01 -5.63
C SER A 452 11.55 16.21 -6.53
N GLU A 453 11.47 17.41 -5.95
CA GLU A 453 11.74 18.68 -6.64
C GLU A 453 10.95 18.83 -7.95
N ILE A 454 9.70 18.35 -7.93
CA ILE A 454 8.82 18.32 -9.09
C ILE A 454 8.49 19.74 -9.49
N THR A 455 8.88 20.13 -10.70
CA THR A 455 8.61 21.46 -11.24
C THR A 455 7.98 21.36 -12.62
N GLN A 456 7.10 22.30 -12.95
CA GLN A 456 6.43 22.34 -14.24
C GLN A 456 6.70 23.66 -14.94
N ALA A 457 6.97 23.58 -16.24
CA ALA A 457 7.09 24.70 -17.16
C ALA A 457 6.31 24.39 -18.44
N ASN A 458 5.10 24.94 -18.55
CA ASN A 458 4.16 24.62 -19.63
C ASN A 458 3.84 23.11 -19.65
N GLU A 459 4.13 22.43 -20.76
CA GLU A 459 3.94 21.00 -20.99
C GLU A 459 5.06 20.12 -20.39
N TYR A 460 6.15 20.70 -19.87
CA TYR A 460 7.29 19.93 -19.35
C TYR A 460 7.24 19.84 -17.83
N ILE A 461 7.38 18.64 -17.29
CA ILE A 461 7.48 18.38 -15.85
C ILE A 461 8.85 17.75 -15.57
N ASN A 462 9.64 18.40 -14.72
CA ASN A 462 10.97 17.96 -14.31
C ASN A 462 10.91 17.29 -12.93
N PHE A 463 11.72 16.25 -12.75
CA PHE A 463 11.79 15.40 -11.56
C PHE A 463 13.24 15.13 -11.20
N PHE A 464 13.56 15.25 -9.91
CA PHE A 464 14.78 14.64 -9.36
C PHE A 464 14.44 13.32 -8.69
N ILE A 465 15.01 12.25 -9.22
CA ILE A 465 14.90 10.91 -8.67
C ILE A 465 16.08 10.69 -7.74
N ARG A 466 15.80 10.34 -6.48
CA ARG A 466 16.79 10.20 -5.43
C ARG A 466 16.74 8.83 -4.77
N PHE A 467 17.87 8.44 -4.22
CA PHE A 467 17.96 7.29 -3.33
C PHE A 467 18.18 7.79 -1.90
N ASP A 468 17.25 7.43 -1.00
CA ASP A 468 17.27 7.87 0.39
C ASP A 468 18.14 6.92 1.23
N GLU A 469 19.42 7.28 1.34
CA GLU A 469 20.33 6.63 2.28
C GLU A 469 20.00 7.07 3.71
N VAL A 470 20.48 6.32 4.69
CA VAL A 470 20.19 6.58 6.11
C VAL A 470 20.49 8.03 6.52
N SER A 471 21.58 8.61 6.01
CA SER A 471 22.06 9.93 6.45
C SER A 471 21.77 11.07 5.48
N HIS A 472 21.43 10.78 4.22
CA HIS A 472 21.23 11.78 3.18
C HIS A 472 20.53 11.16 1.96
N ALA A 473 19.99 12.01 1.09
CA ALA A 473 19.46 11.60 -0.19
C ALA A 473 20.47 11.87 -1.32
N SER A 474 20.77 10.86 -2.11
CA SER A 474 21.67 10.95 -3.27
C SER A 474 20.86 11.15 -4.54
N LEU A 475 21.24 12.11 -5.40
CA LEU A 475 20.63 12.26 -6.73
C LEU A 475 21.03 11.06 -7.60
N VAL A 476 20.04 10.45 -8.25
CA VAL A 476 20.21 9.28 -9.13
C VAL A 476 19.93 9.66 -10.58
N ALA A 477 18.89 10.46 -10.81
CA ALA A 477 18.56 10.95 -12.14
C ALA A 477 17.83 12.30 -12.08
N ASP A 478 18.06 13.11 -13.10
CA ASP A 478 17.30 14.31 -13.44
C ASP A 478 16.51 14.02 -14.72
N VAL A 479 15.19 14.04 -14.65
CA VAL A 479 14.30 13.56 -15.71
C VAL A 479 13.22 14.58 -16.01
N GLU A 480 12.92 14.76 -17.30
CA GLU A 480 11.79 15.57 -17.76
C GLU A 480 10.80 14.70 -18.54
N PHE A 481 9.51 14.94 -18.28
CA PHE A 481 8.36 14.35 -18.94
C PHE A 481 7.59 15.42 -19.72
N ASN A 482 7.22 15.13 -20.96
CA ASN A 482 6.43 16.03 -21.79
C ASN A 482 4.96 15.59 -21.86
N LEU A 483 4.05 16.41 -21.35
CA LEU A 483 2.59 16.18 -21.35
C LEU A 483 1.98 16.13 -22.76
N ALA A 484 2.65 16.67 -23.78
CA ALA A 484 2.11 16.74 -25.14
C ALA A 484 2.26 15.43 -25.94
N ASP A 485 3.32 14.68 -25.69
CA ASP A 485 3.67 13.49 -26.47
C ASP A 485 4.22 12.32 -25.65
N ASP A 486 4.18 12.42 -24.32
CA ASP A 486 4.67 11.43 -23.36
C ASP A 486 6.16 11.11 -23.48
N SER A 487 6.94 11.97 -24.14
CA SER A 487 8.38 11.78 -24.26
C SER A 487 9.09 12.01 -22.92
N ILE A 488 10.11 11.19 -22.68
CA ILE A 488 10.92 11.22 -21.46
C ILE A 488 12.37 11.48 -21.86
N VAL A 489 13.00 12.46 -21.22
CA VAL A 489 14.43 12.73 -21.36
C VAL A 489 15.09 12.69 -19.99
N GLN A 490 16.29 12.11 -19.94
CA GLN A 490 17.16 12.18 -18.76
C GLN A 490 18.34 13.10 -19.04
N TYR A 491 18.66 13.98 -18.10
CA TYR A 491 19.80 14.89 -18.21
C TYR A 491 21.07 14.24 -17.63
N ASP A 492 22.15 14.28 -18.39
CA ASP A 492 23.47 13.86 -17.90
C ASP A 492 24.00 14.88 -16.89
N GLU A 493 24.28 14.46 -15.66
CA GLU A 493 24.68 15.35 -14.56
C GLU A 493 25.97 16.14 -14.83
N VAL A 494 26.86 15.63 -15.69
CA VAL A 494 28.17 16.23 -15.95
C VAL A 494 28.11 17.23 -17.11
N THR A 495 27.37 16.89 -18.15
CA THR A 495 27.33 17.62 -19.43
C THR A 495 26.08 18.47 -19.59
N GLY A 496 25.00 18.15 -18.89
CA GLY A 496 23.67 18.72 -19.06
C GLY A 496 22.99 18.33 -20.38
N GLU A 497 23.50 17.31 -21.07
CA GLU A 497 22.91 16.82 -22.32
C GLU A 497 21.62 16.04 -22.04
N ALA A 498 20.57 16.35 -22.81
CA ALA A 498 19.30 15.63 -22.73
C ALA A 498 19.37 14.33 -23.55
N ILE A 499 19.15 13.20 -22.86
CA ILE A 499 19.16 11.86 -23.44
C ILE A 499 17.72 11.36 -23.51
N ALA A 500 17.19 11.22 -24.73
CA ALA A 500 15.85 10.65 -24.92
C ALA A 500 15.83 9.18 -24.50
N LEU A 501 14.84 8.82 -23.68
CA LEU A 501 14.64 7.46 -23.19
C LEU A 501 13.58 6.73 -24.00
N ALA A 502 13.77 5.43 -24.18
CA ALA A 502 12.71 4.54 -24.64
C ALA A 502 11.68 4.37 -23.51
N PRO A 503 10.40 4.12 -23.83
CA PRO A 503 9.36 3.90 -22.81
C PRO A 503 9.53 2.59 -22.02
N THR A 504 10.57 1.81 -22.29
CA THR A 504 10.81 0.49 -21.71
C THR A 504 12.26 0.35 -21.32
N PHE A 505 12.49 0.02 -20.06
CA PHE A 505 13.79 -0.24 -19.50
C PHE A 505 14.48 -1.41 -20.21
N ASN A 506 15.79 -1.28 -20.45
CA ASN A 506 16.56 -2.28 -21.18
C ASN A 506 17.07 -3.39 -20.25
N PHE A 507 16.19 -4.32 -19.89
CA PHE A 507 16.56 -5.50 -19.09
C PHE A 507 17.65 -6.35 -19.75
N ALA A 508 17.65 -6.46 -21.08
CA ALA A 508 18.62 -7.28 -21.80
C ALA A 508 20.07 -6.79 -21.61
N ALA A 509 20.28 -5.49 -21.39
CA ALA A 509 21.61 -4.94 -21.11
C ALA A 509 22.21 -5.44 -19.79
N ILE A 510 21.38 -5.78 -18.80
CA ILE A 510 21.81 -6.18 -17.45
C ILE A 510 21.65 -7.69 -17.25
N TYR A 511 20.51 -8.23 -17.68
CA TYR A 511 20.08 -9.61 -17.40
C TYR A 511 20.16 -10.53 -18.61
N GLY A 512 20.41 -9.99 -19.81
CA GLY A 512 20.45 -10.78 -21.04
C GLY A 512 19.08 -11.30 -21.51
N VAL A 513 17.99 -10.80 -20.93
CA VAL A 513 16.61 -11.17 -21.27
C VAL A 513 15.84 -9.91 -21.67
N ASP A 514 15.23 -9.93 -22.86
CA ASP A 514 14.32 -8.88 -23.32
C ASP A 514 12.95 -9.02 -22.62
N VAL A 515 12.28 -7.88 -22.40
CA VAL A 515 10.94 -7.82 -21.82
C VAL A 515 10.03 -7.09 -22.80
N GLU A 516 8.91 -7.71 -23.16
CA GLU A 516 7.87 -7.06 -23.95
C GLU A 516 7.09 -6.08 -23.07
N ASN A 517 6.96 -4.83 -23.52
CA ASN A 517 6.19 -3.83 -22.81
C ASN A 517 4.69 -4.05 -23.06
N SER A 518 4.05 -4.72 -22.11
CA SER A 518 2.60 -4.93 -22.06
C SER A 518 1.92 -4.00 -21.05
N TYR A 519 2.63 -2.97 -20.56
CA TYR A 519 2.06 -1.96 -19.67
C TYR A 519 0.94 -1.22 -20.39
N VAL A 520 -0.18 -1.04 -19.69
CA VAL A 520 -1.33 -0.32 -20.24
C VAL A 520 -1.46 1.02 -19.52
N PRO A 521 -1.02 2.12 -20.16
CA PRO A 521 -0.95 3.42 -19.51
C PRO A 521 -2.34 4.03 -19.31
N ALA A 522 -2.55 4.70 -18.16
CA ALA A 522 -3.73 5.54 -17.94
C ALA A 522 -3.63 6.84 -18.74
N GLU A 523 -4.78 7.46 -19.06
CA GLU A 523 -4.81 8.72 -19.81
C GLU A 523 -4.29 9.89 -18.95
N ILE A 524 -3.37 10.68 -19.50
CA ILE A 524 -2.84 11.91 -18.88
C ILE A 524 -3.52 13.11 -19.56
N PRO A 525 -4.26 13.97 -18.83
CA PRO A 525 -4.83 15.19 -19.39
C PRO A 525 -3.74 16.14 -19.89
N ALA A 526 -3.89 16.66 -21.12
CA ALA A 526 -2.94 17.60 -21.70
C ALA A 526 -2.84 18.93 -20.95
N ASP A 527 -3.87 19.29 -20.18
CA ASP A 527 -3.92 20.47 -19.32
C ASP A 527 -3.57 20.17 -17.86
N PHE A 528 -3.01 18.98 -17.57
CA PHE A 528 -2.60 18.61 -16.23
C PHE A 528 -1.58 19.61 -15.66
N THR A 529 -1.82 20.02 -14.42
CA THR A 529 -0.89 20.88 -13.66
C THR A 529 -0.55 20.24 -12.33
N ILE A 530 0.73 20.22 -11.99
CA ILE A 530 1.17 19.77 -10.65
C ILE A 530 0.59 20.69 -9.57
N PRO A 531 0.29 20.18 -8.36
CA PRO A 531 -0.23 20.99 -7.27
C PRO A 531 0.64 22.23 -6.99
N GLY A 532 0.03 23.41 -6.97
CA GLY A 532 0.72 24.68 -6.72
C GLY A 532 1.34 25.34 -7.96
N TYR A 533 1.28 24.72 -9.14
CA TYR A 533 1.68 25.37 -10.39
C TYR A 533 0.63 26.41 -10.83
N VAL A 534 1.11 27.58 -11.24
CA VAL A 534 0.28 28.63 -11.86
C VAL A 534 0.80 28.84 -13.28
N ALA A 535 0.03 28.39 -14.27
CA ALA A 535 0.38 28.60 -15.67
C ALA A 535 0.52 30.10 -15.97
N PRO A 536 1.52 30.50 -16.78
CA PRO A 536 1.61 31.89 -17.24
C PRO A 536 0.31 32.26 -17.97
N ALA A 537 -0.26 33.41 -17.65
CA ALA A 537 -1.46 33.90 -18.32
C ALA A 537 -1.22 33.91 -19.84
N ALA A 538 -2.08 33.23 -20.60
CA ALA A 538 -1.99 33.21 -22.05
C ALA A 538 -1.89 34.65 -22.56
N GLU A 539 -0.78 35.00 -23.22
CA GLU A 539 -0.69 36.27 -23.93
C GLU A 539 -1.79 36.25 -24.99
N VAL A 540 -2.84 37.04 -24.77
CA VAL A 540 -3.82 37.34 -25.80
C VAL A 540 -3.06 38.13 -26.86
N THR A 541 -2.61 37.44 -27.90
CA THR A 541 -2.08 38.10 -29.09
C THR A 541 -3.25 38.86 -29.72
N GLU A 542 -3.18 40.19 -29.70
CA GLU A 542 -4.07 41.07 -30.45
C GLU A 542 -3.84 40.90 -31.95
N GLU A 543 -4.23 39.75 -32.51
CA GLU A 543 -4.27 39.54 -33.97
C GLU A 543 -5.62 39.03 -34.46
N GLU A 544 -6.73 39.34 -33.78
CA GLU A 544 -8.06 39.34 -34.42
C GLU A 544 -8.95 40.49 -33.92
N THR A 545 -8.57 41.74 -34.22
CA THR A 545 -9.52 42.87 -34.23
C THR A 545 -9.27 43.76 -35.44
N SER A 546 -9.38 43.20 -36.65
CA SER A 546 -9.42 43.99 -37.88
C SER A 546 -10.58 43.63 -38.81
N GLU A 547 -11.72 43.24 -38.25
CA GLU A 547 -13.02 43.41 -38.92
C GLU A 547 -14.06 43.80 -37.88
N VAL A 548 -14.28 45.11 -37.72
CA VAL A 548 -15.60 45.80 -37.67
C VAL A 548 -15.28 47.29 -37.43
N LEU A 549 -14.92 47.99 -38.51
CA LEU A 549 -15.06 49.45 -38.58
C LEU A 549 -16.34 49.74 -39.35
N SER A 550 -17.45 49.95 -38.63
CA SER A 550 -18.43 50.99 -38.94
C SER A 550 -19.67 50.79 -38.07
N GLU A 551 -19.84 51.62 -37.06
CA GLU A 551 -20.99 52.52 -36.98
C GLU A 551 -20.80 53.44 -35.77
N THR A 552 -20.51 54.70 -36.09
CA THR A 552 -20.56 55.82 -35.16
C THR A 552 -22.02 56.20 -34.98
N GLU A 553 -22.55 56.11 -33.77
CA GLU A 553 -23.72 56.90 -33.37
C GLU A 553 -23.38 57.70 -32.11
N VAL A 554 -23.47 59.01 -32.29
CA VAL A 554 -23.31 60.10 -31.33
C VAL A 554 -24.52 60.13 -30.40
N ILE A 555 -24.36 60.50 -29.11
CA ILE A 555 -25.19 61.51 -28.40
C ILE A 555 -24.69 61.76 -26.95
N GLU A 556 -24.39 63.04 -26.73
CA GLU A 556 -24.53 63.93 -25.55
C GLU A 556 -23.73 63.74 -24.24
N GLU A 557 -22.84 64.73 -24.03
CA GLU A 557 -22.51 65.33 -22.73
C GLU A 557 -23.75 65.98 -22.08
N THR A 558 -23.89 65.83 -20.76
CA THR A 558 -24.35 66.94 -19.89
C THR A 558 -23.68 66.88 -18.53
N THR A 559 -23.01 67.98 -18.20
CA THR A 559 -22.55 68.51 -16.91
C THR A 559 -23.62 68.54 -15.81
N GLU A 560 -23.24 68.37 -14.53
CA GLU A 560 -23.43 69.39 -13.46
C GLU A 560 -22.87 68.96 -12.09
N GLN A 561 -22.86 69.93 -11.19
CA GLN A 561 -21.92 70.22 -10.11
C GLN A 561 -22.67 70.25 -8.74
N GLU A 562 -21.91 70.31 -7.64
CA GLU A 562 -22.28 70.80 -6.28
C GLU A 562 -22.62 69.82 -5.13
N ALA A 563 -21.64 69.70 -4.22
CA ALA A 563 -21.59 70.23 -2.84
C ALA A 563 -22.59 69.82 -1.71
N SER A 564 -21.96 69.45 -0.56
CA SER A 564 -22.37 69.62 0.86
C SER A 564 -23.47 68.65 1.37
N SER A 565 -23.54 68.18 2.63
CA SER A 565 -22.96 68.58 3.92
C SER A 565 -23.23 67.49 4.99
N GLU A 566 -22.41 67.45 6.04
CA GLU A 566 -22.71 67.15 7.47
C GLU A 566 -23.35 65.80 7.88
N ASN A 567 -22.71 65.06 8.81
CA ASN A 567 -22.87 65.31 10.26
C ASN A 567 -21.93 64.42 11.11
N VAL A 568 -21.38 64.99 12.19
CA VAL A 568 -20.56 64.38 13.25
C VAL A 568 -21.15 64.82 14.60
N SER A 569 -21.30 63.91 15.56
CA SER A 569 -21.32 64.15 17.02
C SER A 569 -21.30 62.76 17.70
N SER A 570 -20.21 62.27 18.33
CA SER A 570 -19.55 62.64 19.60
C SER A 570 -20.06 61.81 20.80
N GLU A 571 -19.17 61.11 21.50
CA GLU A 571 -18.95 61.30 22.95
C GLU A 571 -17.69 60.57 23.44
N GLU A 572 -16.84 61.33 24.13
CA GLU A 572 -15.68 60.89 24.92
C GLU A 572 -16.13 60.53 26.35
N THR A 573 -15.35 59.71 27.06
CA THR A 573 -14.80 60.12 28.38
C THR A 573 -13.58 59.26 28.75
N GLU A 574 -12.49 59.94 29.13
CA GLU A 574 -11.29 59.43 29.78
C GLU A 574 -11.55 59.04 31.26
N THR A 575 -10.73 58.12 31.78
CA THR A 575 -10.28 58.16 33.18
C THR A 575 -8.78 57.81 33.29
N THR A 576 -8.07 58.70 33.99
CA THR A 576 -6.70 58.63 34.56
C THR A 576 -6.63 57.54 35.68
N SER A 577 -5.52 57.07 36.26
CA SER A 577 -4.22 57.64 36.67
C SER A 577 -3.28 56.53 37.24
N ASP A 578 -1.95 56.72 37.07
CA ASP A 578 -0.79 56.39 37.93
C ASP A 578 -0.83 55.29 39.02
N SER A 579 0.19 54.41 39.03
CA SER A 579 1.09 54.17 40.19
C SER A 579 2.29 53.23 39.92
N LEU A 580 3.49 53.81 40.05
CA LEU A 580 4.68 53.39 40.84
C LEU A 580 5.49 52.09 40.55
N GLU A 581 6.78 52.35 40.33
CA GLU A 581 8.02 51.58 40.61
C GLU A 581 7.96 50.53 41.74
N GLU A 582 8.65 49.39 41.57
CA GLU A 582 9.87 49.08 42.34
C GLU A 582 10.71 47.95 41.71
N ALA A 583 12.01 48.01 41.95
CA ALA A 583 13.08 47.24 41.32
C ALA A 583 13.49 45.99 42.12
N ALA A 584 14.17 45.07 41.40
CA ALA A 584 15.30 44.22 41.80
C ALA A 584 15.42 43.72 43.26
N ASN A 585 15.57 42.40 43.46
CA ASN A 585 16.89 41.79 43.74
C ASN A 585 16.84 40.25 43.81
N SER A 586 17.95 39.63 43.40
CA SER A 586 18.61 38.41 43.92
C SER A 586 17.79 37.29 44.57
N ASP A 587 17.96 36.04 44.13
CA ASP A 587 18.97 35.18 44.75
C ASP A 587 19.18 33.86 43.99
N GLU A 588 20.45 33.48 44.00
CA GLU A 588 21.08 32.25 43.56
C GLU A 588 20.95 31.19 44.68
N ALA A 589 20.48 29.97 44.37
CA ALA A 589 20.99 28.70 44.94
C ALA A 589 20.05 27.50 44.65
N GLY A 590 20.65 26.43 44.12
CA GLY A 590 20.45 25.10 44.69
C GLY A 590 19.56 24.13 43.91
N GLU A 591 20.25 23.13 43.34
CA GLU A 591 19.81 21.82 42.81
C GLU A 591 19.20 21.76 41.41
#